data_AF-A0A2W4SY55-F1
#
_entry.id   AF-A0A2W4SY55-F1
#
_cell.length_a   1.000
_cell.length_b   1.000
_cell.length_c   1.000
_cell.angle_alpha   90.00
_cell.angle_beta   90.00
_cell.angle_gamma   90.00
#
_symmetry.space_group_name_H-M   'P 1'
#
loop_
_entity.id
_entity.type
_entity.pdbx_description
1 polymer ?
#
loop_
_entity_poly.entity_id
_entity_poly.type
_entity_poly.pdbx_seq_one_letter_code
_entity_poly.pdbx_strand_id
1 'polypeptide(L)' 'MSIDLEIARAATLNPIAEIAAAIGIAADDLEPYGRHIAKLSRTCVDGLAGRPEGRLILVTAIN' A
#
# COMPACT_ATOMS: atom_id res chain seq x y z
N MET A 1 -1.61 4.63 28.73
CA MET A 1 -1.62 3.83 27.49
C MET A 1 -2.62 4.50 26.58
N SER A 2 -2.17 5.02 25.44
CA SER A 2 -3.11 5.57 24.46
C SER A 2 -3.84 4.40 23.81
N ILE A 3 -5.15 4.53 23.64
CA ILE A 3 -5.96 3.52 22.95
C ILE A 3 -5.58 3.51 21.47
N ASP A 4 -5.55 2.35 20.81
CA ASP A 4 -5.07 2.21 19.41
C ASP A 4 -5.70 3.23 18.44
N LEU A 5 -6.97 3.58 18.68
CA LEU A 5 -7.69 4.60 17.90
C LEU A 5 -7.11 6.01 18.03
N GLU A 6 -6.68 6.42 19.22
CA GLU A 6 -6.02 7.71 19.44
C GLU A 6 -4.69 7.77 18.71
N ILE A 7 -3.91 6.69 18.79
CA ILE A 7 -2.63 6.58 18.08
C ILE A 7 -2.85 6.68 16.57
N ALA A 8 -3.81 5.92 16.02
CA ALA A 8 -4.13 5.95 14.60
C ALA A 8 -4.60 7.33 14.12
N ARG A 9 -5.37 8.06 14.95
CA ARG A 9 -5.85 9.42 14.63
C ARG A 9 -4.77 10.49 14.73
N ALA A 10 -3.75 10.29 15.56
CA ALA A 10 -2.65 11.24 15.72
C ALA A 10 -1.64 11.20 14.55
N ALA A 11 -1.66 10.13 13.74
CA ALA A 11 -0.77 9.99 12.60
C ALA A 11 -1.07 11.02 11.50
N THR A 12 -0.02 11.65 10.97
CA THR A 12 -0.12 12.41 9.72
C THR A 12 0.03 11.44 8.56
N LEU A 13 -1.05 11.21 7.81
CA LEU A 13 -1.06 10.26 6.70
C LEU A 13 -0.48 10.91 5.44
N ASN A 14 0.44 10.22 4.76
CA ASN A 14 0.88 10.60 3.42
C ASN A 14 -0.22 10.31 2.39
N PRO A 15 -0.39 11.17 1.37
CA PRO A 15 -1.23 10.85 0.21
C PRO A 15 -0.84 9.51 -0.41
N ILE A 16 -1.84 8.71 -0.80
CA ILE A 16 -1.59 7.36 -1.34
C ILE A 16 -0.74 7.39 -2.62
N ALA A 17 -0.84 8.46 -3.42
CA ALA A 17 -0.04 8.66 -4.62
C ALA A 17 1.47 8.79 -4.32
N GLU A 18 1.85 9.42 -3.19
CA GLU A 18 3.26 9.52 -2.79
C GLU A 18 3.82 8.15 -2.40
N ILE A 19 3.04 7.35 -1.67
CA ILE A 19 3.41 5.98 -1.28
C ILE A 19 3.56 5.07 -2.50
N ALA A 20 2.63 5.16 -3.45
CA ALA A 20 2.67 4.41 -4.71
C ALA A 20 3.90 4.77 -5.56
N ALA A 21 4.21 6.06 -5.68
CA ALA A 21 5.38 6.54 -6.42
C ALA A 21 6.69 6.00 -5.83
N ALA A 22 6.79 5.87 -4.50
CA ALA A 22 7.97 5.34 -3.81
C ALA A 22 8.29 3.88 -4.17
N ILE A 23 7.30 3.12 -4.64
CA ILE A 23 7.47 1.73 -5.11
C ILE A 23 7.34 1.60 -6.64
N GLY A 24 7.37 2.72 -7.37
CA GLY A 24 7.39 2.74 -8.83
C GLY A 24 6.04 2.49 -9.50
N ILE A 25 4.93 2.76 -8.81
CA ILE A 25 3.58 2.69 -9.40
C ILE A 25 3.21 4.07 -9.96
N ALA A 26 2.78 4.10 -11.22
CA ALA A 26 2.36 5.31 -11.90
C ALA A 26 1.00 5.81 -11.39
N ALA A 27 0.76 7.12 -11.49
CA ALA A 27 -0.50 7.72 -11.05
C ALA A 27 -1.71 7.20 -11.85
N ASP A 28 -1.54 6.93 -13.14
CA ASP A 28 -2.59 6.42 -14.04
C ASP A 28 -3.04 4.99 -13.69
N ASP A 29 -2.21 4.26 -12.93
CA ASP A 29 -2.51 2.92 -12.45
C ASP A 29 -3.21 2.92 -11.07
N LEU A 30 -3.45 4.09 -10.48
CA LEU A 30 -4.17 4.25 -9.23
C LEU A 30 -5.64 4.59 -9.48
N GLU A 31 -6.52 3.85 -8.81
CA GLU A 31 -7.95 4.16 -8.69
C GLU A 31 -8.23 4.65 -7.26
N PRO A 32 -8.24 5.98 -6.99
CA PRO A 32 -8.29 6.50 -5.63
C PRO A 32 -9.69 6.40 -4.99
N TYR A 33 -9.70 6.04 -3.71
CA TYR A 33 -10.87 6.06 -2.82
C TYR A 33 -10.59 7.06 -1.70
N GLY A 34 -10.73 8.34 -2.02
CA GLY A 34 -10.25 9.43 -1.16
C GLY A 34 -8.73 9.60 -1.26
N ARG A 35 -8.12 10.23 -0.24
CA ARG A 35 -6.71 10.68 -0.30
C ARG A 35 -5.67 9.60 0.08
N HIS A 36 -6.07 8.57 0.83
CA HIS A 36 -5.14 7.67 1.51
C HIS A 36 -5.38 6.19 1.17
N ILE A 37 -6.31 5.89 0.26
CA ILE A 37 -6.66 4.54 -0.19
C ILE A 37 -6.81 4.57 -1.70
N ALA A 38 -6.31 3.55 -2.39
CA ALA A 38 -6.48 3.37 -3.82
C ALA A 38 -6.49 1.87 -4.15
N LYS A 39 -7.12 1.50 -5.27
CA LYS A 39 -6.90 0.22 -5.92
C LYS A 39 -5.83 0.38 -7.00
N LEU A 40 -5.18 -0.73 -7.33
CA LEU A 40 -4.31 -0.81 -8.51
C LEU A 40 -5.13 -1.29 -9.70
N SER A 41 -4.88 -0.68 -10.85
CA SER A 41 -5.44 -1.10 -12.12
C SER A 41 -5.06 -2.55 -12.42
N ARG A 42 -5.89 -3.24 -13.22
CA ARG A 42 -5.54 -4.60 -13.68
C ARG A 42 -4.29 -4.60 -14.57
N THR A 43 -4.13 -3.58 -15.40
CA THR A 43 -2.98 -3.39 -16.29
C THR A 43 -1.66 -3.26 -15.53
N CYS A 44 -1.67 -2.59 -14.37
CA CYS A 44 -0.52 -2.50 -13.48
C CYS A 44 -0.05 -3.88 -13.03
N VAL A 45 -1.00 -4.71 -12.57
CA VAL A 45 -0.70 -6.06 -12.06
C VAL A 45 -0.23 -6.98 -13.18
N ASP A 46 -0.92 -6.98 -14.32
CA ASP A 46 -0.54 -7.80 -15.46
C ASP A 46 0.86 -7.41 -15.99
N GLY A 47 1.24 -6.13 -15.88
CA GLY A 47 2.58 -5.61 -16.23
C GLY A 47 3.73 -6.05 -15.31
N LEU A 48 3.44 -6.76 -14.21
CA LEU A 48 4.45 -7.35 -13.33
C LEU A 48 4.93 -8.73 -13.80
N ALA A 49 4.25 -9.35 -14.77
CA ALA A 49 4.59 -10.68 -15.27
C ALA A 49 6.05 -10.75 -15.74
N GLY A 50 6.77 -11.78 -15.29
CA GLY A 50 8.18 -12.01 -15.64
C GLY A 50 9.21 -11.20 -14.84
N ARG A 51 8.79 -10.30 -13.94
CA ARG A 51 9.68 -9.66 -12.97
C ARG A 51 10.12 -10.68 -11.91
N PRO A 52 11.34 -10.56 -11.35
CA PRO A 52 11.77 -11.41 -10.25
C PRO A 52 10.88 -11.17 -9.02
N GLU A 53 10.54 -12.25 -8.32
CA GLU A 53 9.76 -12.18 -7.08
C GLU A 53 10.58 -11.60 -5.92
N GLY A 54 9.89 -10.89 -5.03
CA GLY A 54 10.46 -10.43 -3.76
C GLY A 54 10.65 -11.56 -2.74
N ARG A 55 10.96 -11.19 -1.49
CA ARG A 55 11.03 -12.16 -0.40
C ARG A 55 9.63 -12.42 0.17
N LEU A 56 9.25 -13.69 0.30
CA LEU A 56 8.05 -14.12 1.00
C LEU A 56 8.38 -14.39 2.48
N ILE A 57 7.75 -13.65 3.40
CA ILE A 57 7.95 -13.79 4.85
C ILE A 57 6.59 -14.13 5.49
N LEU A 58 6.50 -15.32 6.10
CA LEU A 58 5.33 -15.75 6.87
C LEU A 58 5.52 -15.40 8.36
N VAL A 59 4.63 -14.59 8.92
CA VAL A 59 4.58 -14.27 10.35
C VAL A 59 3.49 -15.11 11.01
N THR A 60 3.82 -15.82 12.09
CA THR A 60 2.90 -16.66 12.88
C THR A 60 3.16 -16.49 14.38
N ALA A 61 2.28 -17.00 15.24
CA ALA A 61 2.40 -16.94 16.69
C ALA A 61 2.07 -18.30 17.34
N ILE A 62 2.46 -18.46 18.60
CA ILE A 62 1.98 -19.54 19.46
C ILE A 62 0.56 -19.24 19.95
N ASN A 63 -0.16 -20.26 20.43
CA ASN A 63 -1.47 -20.10 21.07
C ASN A 63 -1.37 -19.48 22.47
#